data_AF-A0A150GYJ0-F1
#
_entry.id   AF-A0A150GYJ0-F1
#
_cell.length_a   1.000
_cell.length_b   1.000
_cell.length_c   1.000
_cell.angle_alpha   90.00
_cell.angle_beta   90.00
_cell.angle_gamma   90.00
#
_symmetry.space_group_name_H-M   'P 1'
#
loop_
_entity.id
_entity.type
_entity.pdbx_description
1 polymer ?
#
loop_
_entity_poly.entity_id
_entity_poly.type
_entity_poly.pdbx_seq_one_letter_code
_entity_poly.pdbx_strand_id
1 'polypeptide(L)'
;MMRAAARKQELPLLLAQARQYVTPLKVEFSEGVAAPKNKETTALLDEWKGKKEATEGILKLLQSYKDLGDSKNEPLLKFHNPRTFEDMNAPVPNFRAQNLKPGEVGKFFDNVMQKRAGEAIDAKNKWWEARKSEAQAAAASKGALPSLPAPSWQLGKPVSLEAVNAVTDAYLGSLVPARKLAVPSLPASVKDSIAAFAASAGQDKSAGELIELLTKAVADKAVVLENGKPVPDFKVVSKAVAAKVLAQRRAQVHERYVKLWAKKVLVSPELAAVPLKEVDGQLASKFELIAPAYADLLQAATSGSKTLAERMSHHPALDSFLLKRDKEAIKGDFPPSELEAAGAALAKELDDPSVALERLLGPELPSGPLAGKPASVVVAAITAHKYSADRYMYREGMKLAARYKAEEEALKEELKAVYGDDVDVARFQAQPRTPAQQIVDKLKELEARGAEFKAEVAAASNDYLRYAATKKQQVLTDPTNIAFDEVLYPGLVEELLDIELAELKEEETKIDDAEEEELWLLTLSAQFRHIQKHFGVDLPHSVIAHMDPLLVKKIDWETTNGLEDWDITLEDMGAEGAKEQWGVEALSHHFLPLIRYRREKARRQVGRYDPELVAGRNA
;
A
#
# COMPACT_ATOMS: atom_id res chain seq x y z
N MET A 1 30.66 -53.85 -5.12
CA MET A 1 29.97 -55.09 -4.71
C MET A 1 28.69 -54.82 -3.88
N MET A 2 27.80 -53.93 -4.32
CA MET A 2 26.44 -53.75 -3.74
C MET A 2 25.37 -53.62 -4.84
N ARG A 3 25.47 -54.43 -5.90
CA ARG A 3 24.46 -54.52 -6.98
C ARG A 3 23.93 -55.93 -7.23
N ALA A 4 24.40 -56.93 -6.47
CA ALA A 4 23.92 -58.32 -6.59
C ALA A 4 22.87 -58.71 -5.54
N ALA A 5 22.65 -57.91 -4.50
CA ALA A 5 21.73 -58.23 -3.41
C ALA A 5 20.28 -57.71 -3.61
N ALA A 6 20.05 -56.72 -4.49
CA ALA A 6 18.71 -56.18 -4.73
C ALA A 6 17.85 -57.03 -5.69
N ARG A 7 18.44 -57.97 -6.44
CA ARG A 7 17.70 -58.83 -7.39
C ARG A 7 16.94 -60.00 -6.75
N LYS A 8 17.04 -60.21 -5.42
CA LYS A 8 16.35 -61.31 -4.73
C LYS A 8 15.15 -60.90 -3.87
N GLN A 9 14.77 -59.61 -3.84
CA GLN A 9 13.60 -59.14 -3.08
C GLN A 9 12.38 -58.75 -3.95
N GLU A 10 12.47 -58.78 -5.28
CA GLU A 10 11.32 -58.41 -6.14
C GLU A 10 10.47 -59.58 -6.63
N LEU A 11 10.90 -60.83 -6.41
CA LEU A 11 10.15 -62.03 -6.79
C LEU A 11 8.77 -62.18 -6.10
N PRO A 12 8.59 -61.83 -4.80
CA PRO A 12 7.27 -61.94 -4.17
C PRO A 12 6.29 -60.86 -4.66
N LEU A 13 6.78 -59.69 -5.08
CA LEU A 13 5.93 -58.58 -5.54
C LEU A 13 5.46 -58.79 -6.99
N LEU A 14 6.33 -59.33 -7.85
CA LEU A 14 5.98 -59.77 -9.21
C LEU A 14 4.94 -60.89 -9.20
N LEU A 15 5.03 -61.83 -8.25
CA LEU A 15 4.02 -62.89 -8.07
C LEU A 15 2.69 -62.38 -7.51
N ALA A 16 2.68 -61.30 -6.71
CA ALA A 16 1.47 -60.66 -6.21
C ALA A 16 0.76 -59.82 -7.28
N GLN A 17 1.51 -59.13 -8.15
CA GLN A 17 0.97 -58.36 -9.29
C GLN A 17 0.57 -59.23 -10.48
N ALA A 18 1.20 -60.39 -10.67
CA ALA A 18 0.76 -61.37 -11.67
C ALA A 18 -0.68 -61.85 -11.43
N ARG A 19 -1.20 -61.77 -10.19
CA ARG A 19 -2.58 -62.16 -9.87
C ARG A 19 -3.67 -61.24 -10.46
N GLN A 20 -3.33 -60.05 -10.96
CA GLN A 20 -4.30 -59.13 -11.57
C GLN A 20 -4.38 -59.23 -13.10
N TYR A 21 -3.30 -59.66 -13.78
CA TYR A 21 -3.29 -59.89 -15.24
C TYR A 21 -3.53 -61.36 -15.62
N VAL A 22 -3.36 -62.28 -14.67
CA VAL A 22 -3.75 -63.69 -14.83
C VAL A 22 -5.24 -63.80 -14.49
N THR A 23 -6.04 -64.22 -15.46
CA THR A 23 -7.48 -64.44 -15.28
C THR A 23 -7.73 -65.49 -14.19
N PRO A 24 -8.74 -65.29 -13.32
CA PRO A 24 -9.12 -66.32 -12.37
C PRO A 24 -9.60 -67.57 -13.13
N LEU A 25 -8.97 -68.71 -12.86
CA LEU A 25 -9.35 -70.00 -13.43
C LEU A 25 -10.74 -70.38 -12.90
N LYS A 26 -11.74 -70.31 -13.77
CA LYS A 26 -13.11 -70.77 -13.48
C LYS A 26 -13.39 -72.03 -14.26
N VAL A 27 -13.70 -73.13 -13.55
CA VAL A 27 -14.22 -74.36 -14.13
C VAL A 27 -15.72 -74.39 -13.82
N GLU A 28 -16.49 -73.66 -14.62
CA GLU A 28 -17.95 -73.57 -14.54
C GLU A 28 -18.51 -73.99 -15.91
N PHE A 29 -19.46 -74.93 -15.95
CA PHE A 29 -20.15 -75.33 -17.17
C PHE A 29 -21.43 -74.48 -17.33
N SER A 30 -21.67 -73.90 -18.52
CA SER A 30 -22.92 -73.21 -18.80
C SER A 30 -23.98 -74.22 -19.24
N GLU A 31 -24.98 -74.49 -18.39
CA GLU A 31 -26.02 -75.50 -18.69
C GLU A 31 -27.11 -75.03 -19.67
N GLY A 32 -26.98 -73.84 -20.28
CA GLY A 32 -27.94 -73.34 -21.28
C GLY A 32 -27.36 -72.31 -22.24
N VAL A 33 -28.00 -72.16 -23.40
CA VAL A 33 -27.72 -71.09 -24.38
C VAL A 33 -28.29 -69.79 -23.83
N ALA A 34 -27.52 -69.11 -22.96
CA ALA A 34 -27.90 -67.81 -22.44
C ALA A 34 -27.69 -66.72 -23.52
N ALA A 35 -28.65 -65.82 -23.67
CA ALA A 35 -28.45 -64.61 -24.46
C ALA A 35 -27.25 -63.83 -23.90
N PRO A 36 -26.39 -63.22 -24.75
CA PRO A 36 -25.25 -62.44 -24.28
C PRO A 36 -25.74 -61.35 -23.33
N LYS A 37 -25.19 -61.32 -22.10
CA LYS A 37 -25.44 -60.22 -21.16
C LYS A 37 -24.80 -58.96 -21.72
N ASN A 38 -25.59 -58.15 -22.41
CA ASN A 38 -25.18 -56.82 -22.84
C ASN A 38 -24.96 -55.98 -21.58
N LYS A 39 -23.71 -55.52 -21.37
CA LYS A 39 -23.40 -54.55 -20.34
C LYS A 39 -24.10 -53.24 -20.68
N GLU A 40 -24.70 -52.58 -19.71
CA GLU A 40 -25.27 -51.24 -19.89
C GLU A 40 -24.18 -50.28 -20.42
N THR A 41 -24.55 -49.44 -21.37
CA THR A 41 -23.67 -48.42 -21.94
C THR A 41 -23.27 -47.42 -20.86
N THR A 42 -21.97 -47.24 -20.65
CA THR A 42 -21.42 -46.29 -19.68
C THR A 42 -21.58 -44.84 -20.15
N ALA A 43 -22.06 -43.95 -19.29
CA ALA A 43 -22.24 -42.51 -19.59
C ALA A 43 -20.92 -41.71 -19.75
N LEU A 44 -19.75 -42.34 -19.61
CA LEU A 44 -18.45 -41.69 -19.60
C LEU A 44 -18.14 -40.88 -20.87
N LEU A 45 -18.58 -41.35 -22.04
CA LEU A 45 -18.41 -40.61 -23.29
C LEU A 45 -19.23 -39.31 -23.31
N ASP A 46 -20.44 -39.35 -22.76
CA ASP A 46 -21.32 -38.18 -22.71
C ASP A 46 -20.85 -37.20 -21.64
N GLU A 47 -20.33 -37.68 -20.51
CA GLU A 47 -19.67 -36.84 -19.51
C GLU A 47 -18.44 -36.11 -20.08
N TRP A 48 -17.61 -36.80 -20.87
CA TRP A 48 -16.41 -36.20 -21.46
C TRP A 48 -16.76 -35.16 -22.53
N LYS A 49 -17.77 -35.45 -23.36
CA LYS A 49 -18.32 -34.45 -24.30
C LYS A 49 -18.85 -33.23 -23.56
N GLY A 50 -19.64 -33.43 -22.50
CA GLY A 50 -20.16 -32.34 -21.68
C GLY A 50 -19.05 -31.48 -21.04
N LYS A 51 -17.97 -32.09 -20.53
CA LYS A 51 -16.80 -31.35 -20.00
C LYS A 51 -16.08 -30.56 -21.08
N LYS A 52 -15.90 -31.14 -22.27
CA LYS A 52 -15.28 -30.46 -23.41
C LYS A 52 -16.12 -29.25 -23.83
N GLU A 53 -17.42 -29.42 -23.99
CA GLU A 53 -18.37 -28.36 -24.35
C GLU A 53 -18.40 -27.24 -23.30
N ALA A 54 -18.40 -27.59 -22.01
CA ALA A 54 -18.32 -26.61 -20.92
C ALA A 54 -17.00 -25.82 -20.95
N THR A 55 -15.87 -26.50 -21.21
CA THR A 55 -14.56 -25.84 -21.32
C THR A 55 -14.50 -24.91 -22.52
N GLU A 56 -15.02 -25.35 -23.68
CA GLU A 56 -15.11 -24.50 -24.88
C GLU A 56 -16.03 -23.30 -24.63
N GLY A 57 -17.15 -23.49 -23.92
CA GLY A 57 -18.04 -22.42 -23.49
C GLY A 57 -17.33 -21.38 -22.60
N ILE A 58 -16.51 -21.81 -21.64
CA ILE A 58 -15.71 -20.91 -20.79
C ILE A 58 -14.68 -20.15 -21.63
N LEU A 59 -13.96 -20.82 -22.54
CA LEU A 59 -12.96 -20.14 -23.38
C LEU A 59 -13.60 -19.11 -24.33
N LYS A 60 -14.76 -19.41 -24.92
CA LYS A 60 -15.55 -18.45 -25.69
C LYS A 60 -15.98 -17.26 -24.84
N LEU A 61 -16.41 -17.52 -23.61
CA LEU A 61 -16.76 -16.47 -22.65
C LEU A 61 -15.57 -15.57 -22.30
N LEU A 62 -14.39 -16.14 -22.01
CA LEU A 62 -13.17 -15.38 -21.73
C LEU A 62 -12.73 -14.53 -22.92
N GLN A 63 -12.78 -15.08 -24.14
CA GLN A 63 -12.49 -14.30 -25.34
C GLN A 63 -13.54 -13.21 -25.54
N SER A 64 -14.81 -13.43 -25.22
CA SER A 64 -15.85 -12.39 -25.28
C SER A 64 -15.60 -11.27 -24.27
N TYR A 65 -15.17 -11.58 -23.04
CA TYR A 65 -14.76 -10.53 -22.08
C TYR A 65 -13.63 -9.68 -22.62
N LYS A 66 -12.60 -10.32 -23.19
CA LYS A 66 -11.47 -9.63 -23.79
C LYS A 66 -11.92 -8.69 -24.91
N ASP A 67 -12.66 -9.21 -25.89
CA ASP A 67 -13.09 -8.40 -27.04
C ASP A 67 -14.02 -7.24 -26.62
N LEU A 68 -14.87 -7.44 -25.60
CA LEU A 68 -15.72 -6.39 -25.04
C LEU A 68 -14.90 -5.28 -24.37
N GLY A 69 -13.85 -5.64 -23.63
CA GLY A 69 -12.92 -4.68 -23.03
C GLY A 69 -12.12 -3.92 -24.09
N ASP A 70 -11.54 -4.66 -25.04
CA ASP A 70 -10.71 -4.11 -26.12
C ASP A 70 -11.53 -3.15 -27.02
N SER A 71 -12.78 -3.51 -27.36
CA SER A 71 -13.66 -2.67 -28.20
C SER A 71 -14.08 -1.36 -27.52
N LYS A 72 -14.15 -1.34 -26.19
CA LYS A 72 -14.45 -0.13 -25.40
C LYS A 72 -13.18 0.63 -25.00
N ASN A 73 -11.99 0.12 -25.37
CA ASN A 73 -10.68 0.63 -24.98
C ASN A 73 -10.61 0.87 -23.44
N GLU A 74 -11.13 -0.10 -22.70
CA GLU A 74 -11.24 -0.04 -21.25
C GLU A 74 -9.89 -0.36 -20.58
N PRO A 75 -9.48 0.39 -19.54
CA PRO A 75 -8.32 0.02 -18.74
C PRO A 75 -8.54 -1.33 -18.04
N LEU A 76 -7.48 -2.14 -17.96
CA LEU A 76 -7.52 -3.52 -17.50
C LEU A 76 -7.85 -3.65 -16.01
N LEU A 77 -7.30 -2.80 -15.16
CA LEU A 77 -7.43 -2.83 -13.71
C LEU A 77 -8.56 -1.95 -13.18
N LYS A 78 -9.04 -0.98 -13.96
CA LYS A 78 -10.10 -0.05 -13.55
C LYS A 78 -11.30 -0.78 -12.92
N PHE A 79 -11.86 -1.78 -13.60
CA PHE A 79 -13.06 -2.48 -13.12
C PHE A 79 -12.76 -3.61 -12.11
N HIS A 80 -11.49 -3.90 -11.85
CA HIS A 80 -11.05 -4.78 -10.78
C HIS A 80 -10.80 -4.00 -9.47
N ASN A 81 -10.42 -2.73 -9.56
CA ASN A 81 -10.22 -1.85 -8.42
C ASN A 81 -11.57 -1.35 -7.85
N PRO A 82 -11.97 -1.76 -6.62
CA PRO A 82 -13.24 -1.31 -6.05
C PRO A 82 -13.30 0.20 -5.77
N ARG A 83 -12.15 0.90 -5.61
CA ARG A 83 -12.14 2.35 -5.36
C ARG A 83 -12.73 3.15 -6.52
N THR A 84 -12.71 2.64 -7.76
CA THR A 84 -13.30 3.34 -8.91
C THR A 84 -14.83 3.34 -8.90
N PHE A 85 -15.44 2.48 -8.07
CA PHE A 85 -16.88 2.39 -7.87
C PHE A 85 -17.34 3.12 -6.62
N GLU A 86 -16.41 3.64 -5.82
CA GLU A 86 -16.76 4.42 -4.64
C GLU A 86 -17.28 5.81 -5.05
N ASP A 87 -18.44 6.20 -4.51
CA ASP A 87 -18.98 7.54 -4.71
C ASP A 87 -18.29 8.52 -3.75
N MET A 88 -17.29 9.22 -4.26
CA MET A 88 -16.55 10.25 -3.52
C MET A 88 -17.41 11.48 -3.18
N ASN A 89 -18.58 11.64 -3.80
CA ASN A 89 -19.52 12.73 -3.52
C ASN A 89 -20.64 12.33 -2.56
N ALA A 90 -20.65 11.08 -2.08
CA ALA A 90 -21.64 10.62 -1.12
C ALA A 90 -21.58 11.49 0.15
N PRO A 91 -22.73 11.90 0.72
CA PRO A 91 -22.75 12.70 1.94
C PRO A 91 -22.00 12.01 3.09
N VAL A 92 -20.99 12.68 3.65
CA VAL A 92 -20.23 12.15 4.79
C VAL A 92 -20.92 12.57 6.08
N PRO A 93 -21.47 11.63 6.88
CA PRO A 93 -22.19 11.99 8.10
C PRO A 93 -21.24 12.62 9.14
N ASN A 94 -21.62 13.78 9.69
CA ASN A 94 -20.83 14.47 10.69
C ASN A 94 -21.01 13.83 12.08
N PHE A 95 -19.94 13.31 12.66
CA PHE A 95 -19.95 12.66 13.97
C PHE A 95 -20.44 13.58 15.11
N ARG A 96 -20.26 14.90 14.98
CA ARG A 96 -20.72 15.88 15.99
C ARG A 96 -22.24 15.95 16.14
N ALA A 97 -22.98 15.48 15.12
CA ALA A 97 -24.44 15.44 15.13
C ALA A 97 -25.01 14.11 15.66
N GLN A 98 -24.17 13.14 16.04
CA GLN A 98 -24.59 11.77 16.33
C GLN A 98 -24.69 11.43 17.84
N ASN A 99 -24.43 12.41 18.74
CA ASN A 99 -24.48 12.25 20.19
C ASN A 99 -23.61 11.12 20.78
N LEU A 100 -22.42 10.93 20.21
CA LEU A 100 -21.41 9.95 20.59
C LEU A 100 -20.64 10.35 21.85
N LYS A 101 -20.31 9.35 22.67
CA LYS A 101 -19.44 9.45 23.86
C LYS A 101 -17.96 9.19 23.48
N PRO A 102 -17.01 9.48 24.39
CA PRO A 102 -15.62 9.03 24.23
C PRO A 102 -15.51 7.54 23.95
N GLY A 103 -14.58 7.16 23.08
CA GLY A 103 -14.39 5.78 22.62
C GLY A 103 -15.43 5.28 21.59
N GLU A 104 -16.53 6.00 21.35
CA GLU A 104 -17.52 5.65 20.33
C GLU A 104 -17.20 6.24 18.96
N VAL A 105 -16.47 7.36 18.91
CA VAL A 105 -16.12 8.06 17.66
C VAL A 105 -15.28 7.19 16.73
N GLY A 106 -14.28 6.49 17.24
CA GLY A 106 -13.48 5.54 16.44
C GLY A 106 -14.33 4.44 15.79
N LYS A 107 -15.31 3.88 16.52
CA LYS A 107 -16.25 2.87 16.00
C LYS A 107 -17.21 3.46 14.96
N PHE A 108 -17.65 4.70 15.17
CA PHE A 108 -18.48 5.40 14.20
C PHE A 108 -17.74 5.59 12.87
N PHE A 109 -16.47 6.03 12.90
CA PHE A 109 -15.65 6.14 11.69
C PHE A 109 -15.47 4.77 11.01
N ASP A 110 -15.17 3.72 11.77
CA ASP A 110 -15.04 2.37 11.24
C ASP A 110 -16.32 1.89 10.53
N ASN A 111 -17.49 2.18 11.11
CA ASN A 111 -18.78 1.82 10.51
C ASN A 111 -19.06 2.58 9.21
N VAL A 112 -18.76 3.89 9.18
CA VAL A 112 -18.94 4.72 7.97
C VAL A 112 -18.01 4.22 6.85
N MET A 113 -16.74 3.94 7.17
CA MET A 113 -15.78 3.43 6.20
C MET A 113 -16.16 2.05 5.66
N GLN A 114 -16.53 1.11 6.55
CA GLN A 114 -16.95 -0.23 6.14
C GLN A 114 -18.20 -0.21 5.27
N LYS A 115 -19.18 0.65 5.60
CA LYS A 115 -20.40 0.79 4.80
C LYS A 115 -20.08 1.29 3.39
N ARG A 116 -19.29 2.36 3.26
CA ARG A 116 -18.89 2.91 1.96
C ARG A 116 -18.09 1.92 1.12
N ALA A 117 -17.13 1.22 1.74
CA ALA A 117 -16.37 0.17 1.08
C ALA A 117 -17.27 -0.99 0.61
N GLY A 118 -18.25 -1.38 1.44
CA GLY A 118 -19.26 -2.39 1.09
C GLY A 118 -20.11 -1.96 -0.11
N GLU A 119 -20.60 -0.73 -0.11
CA GLU A 119 -21.39 -0.16 -1.22
C GLU A 119 -20.59 -0.11 -2.53
N ALA A 120 -19.29 0.23 -2.47
CA ALA A 120 -18.40 0.21 -3.64
C ALA A 120 -18.16 -1.21 -4.18
N ILE A 121 -18.00 -2.21 -3.30
CA ILE A 121 -17.88 -3.61 -3.69
C ILE A 121 -19.19 -4.13 -4.31
N ASP A 122 -20.34 -3.77 -3.74
CA ASP A 122 -21.64 -4.13 -4.30
C ASP A 122 -21.87 -3.50 -5.68
N ALA A 123 -21.47 -2.25 -5.86
CA ALA A 123 -21.50 -1.57 -7.16
C ALA A 123 -20.59 -2.27 -8.19
N LYS A 124 -19.37 -2.66 -7.80
CA LYS A 124 -18.47 -3.47 -8.62
C LYS A 124 -19.11 -4.82 -9.00
N ASN A 125 -19.72 -5.52 -8.05
CA ASN A 125 -20.35 -6.82 -8.31
C ASN A 125 -21.52 -6.70 -9.29
N LYS A 126 -22.40 -5.70 -9.10
CA LYS A 126 -23.49 -5.40 -10.04
C LYS A 126 -22.97 -5.12 -11.46
N TRP A 127 -21.86 -4.38 -11.57
CA TRP A 127 -21.22 -4.14 -12.86
C TRP A 127 -20.71 -5.43 -13.50
N TRP A 128 -20.04 -6.31 -12.73
CA TRP A 128 -19.54 -7.60 -13.23
C TRP A 128 -20.66 -8.58 -13.61
N GLU A 129 -21.80 -8.56 -12.92
CA GLU A 129 -22.97 -9.36 -13.28
C GLU A 129 -23.58 -8.91 -14.62
N ALA A 130 -23.68 -7.59 -14.84
CA ALA A 130 -24.12 -7.05 -16.12
C ALA A 130 -23.11 -7.39 -17.25
N ARG A 131 -21.81 -7.21 -17.00
CA ARG A 131 -20.74 -7.54 -17.94
C ARG A 131 -20.71 -9.04 -18.26
N LYS A 132 -20.97 -9.91 -17.28
CA LYS A 132 -21.08 -11.36 -17.48
C LYS A 132 -22.23 -11.72 -18.41
N SER A 133 -23.39 -11.09 -18.23
CA SER A 133 -24.56 -11.32 -19.07
C SER A 133 -24.31 -10.86 -20.53
N GLU A 134 -23.69 -9.70 -20.72
CA GLU A 134 -23.27 -9.19 -22.03
C GLU A 134 -22.26 -10.14 -22.72
N ALA A 135 -21.25 -10.61 -21.97
CA ALA A 135 -20.24 -11.52 -22.49
C ALA A 135 -20.81 -12.91 -22.83
N GLN A 136 -21.78 -13.41 -22.05
CA GLN A 136 -22.48 -14.66 -22.34
C GLN A 136 -23.29 -14.57 -23.63
N ALA A 137 -23.99 -13.46 -23.86
CA ALA A 137 -24.72 -13.22 -25.11
C ALA A 137 -23.76 -13.18 -26.31
N ALA A 138 -22.60 -12.53 -26.18
CA ALA A 138 -21.58 -12.47 -27.23
C ALA A 138 -20.86 -13.83 -27.44
N ALA A 139 -20.68 -14.64 -26.40
CA ALA A 139 -20.04 -15.95 -26.50
C ALA A 139 -20.83 -16.94 -27.35
N ALA A 140 -22.16 -16.81 -27.38
CA ALA A 140 -23.05 -17.68 -28.16
C ALA A 140 -22.79 -17.61 -29.68
N SER A 141 -22.28 -16.48 -30.19
CA SER A 141 -21.96 -16.29 -31.60
C SER A 141 -20.51 -16.62 -31.96
N LYS A 142 -19.68 -17.07 -31.02
CA LYS A 142 -18.27 -17.37 -31.28
C LYS A 142 -18.06 -18.73 -31.93
N GLY A 143 -17.24 -18.71 -32.99
CA GLY A 143 -16.81 -19.89 -33.74
C GLY A 143 -15.90 -20.82 -32.94
N ALA A 144 -15.51 -21.92 -33.58
CA ALA A 144 -14.66 -22.94 -32.96
C ALA A 144 -13.27 -22.39 -32.59
N LEU A 145 -12.79 -22.75 -31.40
CA LEU A 145 -11.45 -22.46 -30.93
C LEU A 145 -10.45 -23.52 -31.41
N PRO A 146 -9.15 -23.18 -31.54
CA PRO A 146 -8.13 -24.14 -31.92
C PRO A 146 -8.05 -25.30 -30.91
N SER A 147 -7.86 -26.52 -31.41
CA SER A 147 -7.74 -27.72 -30.58
C SER A 147 -6.36 -27.82 -29.91
N LEU A 148 -6.32 -28.41 -28.72
CA LEU A 148 -5.07 -28.79 -28.05
C LEU A 148 -4.23 -29.70 -28.97
N PRO A 149 -2.93 -29.44 -29.15
CA PRO A 149 -2.06 -30.30 -29.93
C PRO A 149 -1.90 -31.65 -29.23
N ALA A 150 -2.37 -32.71 -29.86
CA ALA A 150 -2.20 -34.08 -29.39
C ALA A 150 -1.62 -34.92 -30.53
N PRO A 151 -0.76 -35.92 -30.22
CA PRO A 151 -0.23 -36.77 -31.26
C PRO A 151 -1.38 -37.55 -31.89
N SER A 152 -1.45 -37.54 -33.22
CA SER A 152 -2.50 -38.26 -33.94
C SER A 152 -2.36 -39.76 -33.69
N TRP A 153 -3.32 -40.34 -32.97
CA TRP A 153 -3.36 -41.76 -32.70
C TRP A 153 -4.58 -42.39 -33.37
N GLN A 154 -4.33 -43.46 -34.13
CA GLN A 154 -5.36 -44.27 -34.77
C GLN A 154 -5.32 -45.68 -34.18
N LEU A 155 -6.49 -46.24 -33.88
CA LEU A 155 -6.61 -47.60 -33.35
C LEU A 155 -5.88 -48.59 -34.28
N GLY A 156 -5.00 -49.42 -33.71
CA GLY A 156 -4.21 -50.41 -34.45
C GLY A 156 -2.95 -49.88 -35.12
N LYS A 157 -2.63 -48.58 -35.01
CA LYS A 157 -1.36 -48.00 -35.51
C LYS A 157 -0.53 -47.43 -34.34
N PRO A 158 0.78 -47.66 -34.30
CA PRO A 158 1.65 -47.01 -33.32
C PRO A 158 1.78 -45.51 -33.65
N VAL A 159 1.89 -44.67 -32.61
CA VAL A 159 2.23 -43.26 -32.76
C VAL A 159 3.73 -43.14 -33.02
N SER A 160 4.12 -42.42 -34.07
CA SER A 160 5.54 -42.20 -34.38
C SER A 160 6.18 -41.20 -33.42
N LEU A 161 7.48 -41.37 -33.15
CA LEU A 161 8.26 -40.44 -32.34
C LEU A 161 8.22 -39.01 -32.93
N GLU A 162 8.24 -38.88 -34.25
CA GLU A 162 8.12 -37.60 -34.96
C GLU A 162 6.83 -36.86 -34.62
N ALA A 163 5.69 -37.58 -34.56
CA ALA A 163 4.41 -36.98 -34.22
C ALA A 163 4.37 -36.49 -32.76
N VAL A 164 5.02 -37.20 -31.84
CA VAL A 164 5.11 -36.79 -30.43
C VAL A 164 6.09 -35.61 -30.27
N ASN A 165 7.21 -35.61 -31.00
CA ASN A 165 8.18 -34.52 -31.01
C ASN A 165 7.57 -33.22 -31.54
N ALA A 166 6.77 -33.28 -32.62
CA ALA A 166 6.08 -32.12 -33.17
C ALA A 166 5.10 -31.49 -32.17
N VAL A 167 4.38 -32.31 -31.40
CA VAL A 167 3.49 -31.84 -30.33
C VAL A 167 4.29 -31.22 -29.18
N THR A 168 5.46 -31.78 -28.86
CA THR A 168 6.37 -31.22 -27.86
C THR A 168 6.92 -29.86 -28.28
N ASP A 169 7.27 -29.71 -29.56
CA ASP A 169 7.67 -28.44 -30.13
C ASP A 169 6.55 -27.39 -30.04
N ALA A 170 5.29 -27.79 -30.23
CA ALA A 170 4.14 -26.90 -30.05
C ALA A 170 3.98 -26.45 -28.58
N TYR A 171 4.11 -27.37 -27.62
CA TYR A 171 4.06 -27.03 -26.19
C TYR A 171 5.24 -26.17 -25.72
N LEU A 172 6.45 -26.46 -26.18
CA LEU A 172 7.62 -25.66 -25.81
C LEU A 172 7.67 -24.33 -26.57
N GLY A 173 7.07 -24.28 -27.77
CA GLY A 173 6.86 -23.05 -28.52
C GLY A 173 5.91 -22.08 -27.82
N SER A 174 4.92 -22.57 -27.04
CA SER A 174 4.03 -21.69 -26.27
C SER A 174 4.67 -21.07 -25.03
N LEU A 175 5.86 -21.54 -24.62
CA LEU A 175 6.67 -20.88 -23.59
C LEU A 175 7.38 -19.64 -24.12
N VAL A 176 7.51 -19.49 -25.45
CA VAL A 176 8.06 -18.29 -26.06
C VAL A 176 7.03 -17.17 -25.92
N PRO A 177 7.35 -16.04 -25.26
CA PRO A 177 6.40 -14.96 -25.08
C PRO A 177 5.98 -14.38 -26.45
N ALA A 178 4.69 -14.11 -26.63
CA ALA A 178 4.13 -13.59 -27.89
C ALA A 178 4.81 -12.29 -28.34
N ARG A 179 5.16 -11.44 -27.36
CA ARG A 179 6.01 -10.26 -27.52
C ARG A 179 7.16 -10.36 -26.52
N LYS A 180 8.39 -10.21 -27.01
CA LYS A 180 9.60 -10.46 -26.22
C LYS A 180 10.71 -9.47 -26.52
N LEU A 181 11.63 -9.31 -25.57
CA LEU A 181 12.80 -8.47 -25.73
C LEU A 181 13.89 -9.24 -26.50
N ALA A 182 14.35 -8.73 -27.64
CA ALA A 182 15.48 -9.29 -28.37
C ALA A 182 16.78 -8.94 -27.70
N VAL A 183 17.16 -9.78 -26.74
CA VAL A 183 18.48 -9.70 -26.11
C VAL A 183 19.46 -10.52 -26.94
N PRO A 184 20.42 -9.89 -27.62
CA PRO A 184 21.50 -10.62 -28.28
C PRO A 184 22.33 -11.29 -27.19
N SER A 185 22.31 -12.62 -27.16
CA SER A 185 23.32 -13.36 -26.40
C SER A 185 24.68 -13.11 -27.04
N LEU A 186 25.68 -12.73 -26.24
CA LEU A 186 27.05 -12.62 -26.74
C LEU A 186 27.51 -14.01 -27.21
N PRO A 187 27.83 -14.20 -28.51
CA PRO A 187 28.32 -15.48 -29.01
C PRO A 187 29.60 -15.89 -28.28
N ALA A 188 29.83 -17.19 -28.12
CA ALA A 188 31.04 -17.72 -27.47
C ALA A 188 32.31 -17.15 -28.11
N SER A 189 32.36 -17.04 -29.44
CA SER A 189 33.49 -16.44 -30.18
C SER A 189 33.78 -14.99 -29.79
N VAL A 190 32.76 -14.20 -29.45
CA VAL A 190 32.92 -12.81 -28.99
C VAL A 190 33.40 -12.79 -27.54
N LYS A 191 32.85 -13.64 -26.67
CA LYS A 191 33.32 -13.80 -25.28
C LYS A 191 34.80 -14.22 -25.24
N ASP A 192 35.18 -15.19 -26.07
CA ASP A 192 36.55 -15.69 -26.19
C ASP A 192 37.51 -14.61 -26.72
N SER A 193 37.05 -13.79 -27.67
CA SER A 193 37.84 -12.66 -28.19
C SER A 193 38.05 -11.58 -27.14
N ILE A 194 37.05 -11.29 -26.30
CA ILE A 194 37.17 -10.34 -25.19
C ILE A 194 38.12 -10.89 -24.13
N ALA A 195 38.01 -12.17 -23.79
CA ALA A 195 38.93 -12.83 -22.85
C ALA A 195 40.37 -12.80 -23.37
N ALA A 196 40.59 -13.11 -24.65
CA ALA A 196 41.91 -13.06 -25.28
C ALA A 196 42.46 -11.63 -25.34
N PHE A 197 41.62 -10.63 -25.61
CA PHE A 197 42.02 -9.22 -25.58
C PHE A 197 42.42 -8.77 -24.17
N ALA A 198 41.59 -9.08 -23.17
CA ALA A 198 41.90 -8.77 -21.77
C ALA A 198 43.21 -9.43 -21.32
N ALA A 199 43.46 -10.69 -21.73
CA ALA A 199 44.71 -11.38 -21.52
C ALA A 199 45.91 -10.68 -22.18
N SER A 200 45.74 -10.25 -23.44
CA SER A 200 46.79 -9.55 -24.19
C SER A 200 47.16 -8.18 -23.56
N ALA A 201 46.22 -7.56 -22.85
CA ALA A 201 46.41 -6.30 -22.14
C ALA A 201 46.89 -6.48 -20.68
N GLY A 202 47.13 -7.72 -20.22
CA GLY A 202 47.49 -8.00 -18.82
C GLY A 202 46.35 -7.77 -17.83
N GLN A 203 45.10 -7.76 -18.30
CA GLN A 203 43.88 -7.48 -17.54
C GLN A 203 42.97 -8.71 -17.43
N ASP A 204 43.54 -9.92 -17.32
CA ASP A 204 42.80 -11.19 -17.24
C ASP A 204 41.68 -11.19 -16.18
N LYS A 205 41.92 -10.52 -15.05
CA LYS A 205 40.98 -10.47 -13.92
C LYS A 205 39.71 -9.64 -14.22
N SER A 206 39.75 -8.71 -15.19
CA SER A 206 38.60 -7.88 -15.56
C SER A 206 37.87 -8.37 -16.83
N ALA A 207 38.32 -9.46 -17.44
CA ALA A 207 37.66 -10.04 -18.62
C ALA A 207 36.18 -10.38 -18.36
N GLY A 208 35.88 -10.96 -17.19
CA GLY A 208 34.51 -11.28 -16.79
C GLY A 208 33.64 -10.04 -16.57
N GLU A 209 34.19 -8.99 -15.96
CA GLU A 209 33.49 -7.72 -15.76
C GLU A 209 33.20 -7.01 -17.08
N LEU A 210 34.15 -7.04 -18.03
CA LEU A 210 33.97 -6.49 -19.37
C LEU A 210 32.88 -7.22 -20.15
N ILE A 211 32.80 -8.55 -20.05
CA ILE A 211 31.73 -9.35 -20.66
C ILE A 211 30.38 -9.00 -20.03
N GLU A 212 30.31 -8.84 -18.71
CA GLU A 212 29.07 -8.46 -18.02
C GLU A 212 28.61 -7.04 -18.42
N LEU A 213 29.53 -6.07 -18.45
CA LEU A 213 29.25 -4.69 -18.89
C LEU A 213 28.77 -4.64 -20.34
N LEU A 214 29.42 -5.38 -21.25
CA LEU A 214 29.01 -5.43 -22.64
C LEU A 214 27.63 -6.09 -22.79
N THR A 215 27.36 -7.16 -22.03
CA THR A 215 26.03 -7.81 -22.01
C THR A 215 24.95 -6.84 -21.57
N LYS A 216 25.19 -6.06 -20.51
CA LYS A 216 24.25 -5.03 -20.03
C LYS A 216 24.04 -3.93 -21.07
N ALA A 217 25.12 -3.41 -21.66
CA ALA A 217 25.04 -2.33 -22.65
C ALA A 217 24.26 -2.74 -23.92
N VAL A 218 24.38 -4.01 -24.34
CA VAL A 218 23.62 -4.56 -25.46
C VAL A 218 22.16 -4.81 -25.07
N ALA A 219 21.91 -5.32 -23.86
CA ALA A 219 20.55 -5.52 -23.34
C ALA A 219 19.77 -4.22 -23.15
N ASP A 220 20.43 -3.12 -22.77
CA ASP A 220 19.80 -1.81 -22.60
C ASP A 220 19.27 -1.21 -23.92
N LYS A 221 19.80 -1.67 -25.07
CA LYS A 221 19.34 -1.27 -26.41
C LYS A 221 18.54 -2.37 -27.11
N ALA A 222 18.10 -3.38 -26.38
CA ALA A 222 17.37 -4.49 -26.94
C ALA A 222 16.03 -4.02 -27.54
N VAL A 223 15.72 -4.52 -28.74
CA VAL A 223 14.50 -4.18 -29.47
C VAL A 223 13.40 -5.16 -29.11
N VAL A 224 12.16 -4.71 -29.05
CA VAL A 224 11.02 -5.61 -28.83
C VAL A 224 10.63 -6.30 -30.14
N LEU A 225 10.50 -7.63 -30.08
CA LEU A 225 10.02 -8.46 -31.18
C LEU A 225 8.61 -8.97 -30.90
N GLU A 226 7.77 -8.94 -31.92
CA GLU A 226 6.47 -9.62 -31.95
C GLU A 226 6.42 -10.48 -33.21
N ASN A 227 6.14 -11.78 -33.05
CA ASN A 227 6.17 -12.76 -34.15
C ASN A 227 7.46 -12.71 -35.00
N GLY A 228 8.60 -12.45 -34.35
CA GLY A 228 9.92 -12.38 -34.99
C GLY A 228 10.22 -11.07 -35.74
N LYS A 229 9.32 -10.07 -35.69
CA LYS A 229 9.54 -8.75 -36.30
C LYS A 229 9.70 -7.65 -35.25
N PRO A 230 10.59 -6.67 -35.46
CA PRO A 230 10.73 -5.54 -34.55
C PRO A 230 9.47 -4.68 -34.55
N VAL A 231 9.01 -4.30 -33.37
CA VAL A 231 7.89 -3.35 -33.20
C VAL A 231 8.47 -1.94 -33.16
N PRO A 232 8.22 -1.09 -34.18
CA PRO A 232 8.78 0.25 -34.22
C PRO A 232 8.20 1.14 -33.11
N ASP A 233 9.02 2.04 -32.58
CA ASP A 233 8.65 3.05 -31.57
C ASP A 233 7.98 2.51 -30.29
N PHE A 234 8.19 1.23 -29.97
CA PHE A 234 7.64 0.61 -28.76
C PHE A 234 8.32 1.17 -27.51
N LYS A 235 7.55 1.90 -26.68
CA LYS A 235 8.00 2.46 -25.41
C LYS A 235 7.44 1.64 -24.26
N VAL A 236 8.29 1.36 -23.27
CA VAL A 236 7.95 0.53 -22.11
C VAL A 236 8.56 1.17 -20.87
N VAL A 237 7.78 1.21 -19.79
CA VAL A 237 8.27 1.54 -18.45
C VAL A 237 8.57 0.24 -17.73
N SER A 238 9.85 -0.03 -17.45
CA SER A 238 10.23 -1.21 -16.67
C SER A 238 9.79 -1.10 -15.21
N LYS A 239 9.58 -2.24 -14.54
CA LYS A 239 9.24 -2.27 -13.11
C LYS A 239 10.26 -1.51 -12.24
N ALA A 240 11.54 -1.54 -12.61
CA ALA A 240 12.60 -0.80 -11.93
C ALA A 240 12.44 0.72 -12.04
N VAL A 241 12.06 1.22 -13.23
CA VAL A 241 11.80 2.66 -13.44
C VAL A 241 10.53 3.08 -12.71
N ALA A 242 9.45 2.30 -12.80
CA ALA A 242 8.20 2.54 -12.07
C ALA A 242 8.45 2.62 -10.55
N ALA A 243 9.20 1.68 -9.98
CA ALA A 243 9.58 1.69 -8.56
C ALA A 243 10.41 2.92 -8.18
N LYS A 244 11.31 3.40 -9.05
CA LYS A 244 12.07 4.64 -8.82
C LYS A 244 11.16 5.87 -8.78
N VAL A 245 10.20 5.97 -9.70
CA VAL A 245 9.20 7.05 -9.72
C VAL A 245 8.35 7.01 -8.43
N LEU A 246 7.89 5.84 -8.02
CA LEU A 246 7.14 5.66 -6.78
C LEU A 246 7.95 6.03 -5.55
N ALA A 247 9.22 5.60 -5.46
CA ALA A 247 10.09 5.93 -4.34
C ALA A 247 10.32 7.46 -4.22
N GLN A 248 10.56 8.14 -5.35
CA GLN A 248 10.72 9.59 -5.37
C GLN A 248 9.41 10.30 -4.96
N ARG A 249 8.27 9.84 -5.47
CA ARG A 249 6.97 10.44 -5.15
C ARG A 249 6.59 10.23 -3.68
N ARG A 250 6.83 9.02 -3.13
CA ARG A 250 6.67 8.72 -1.71
C ARG A 250 7.53 9.64 -0.84
N ALA A 251 8.78 9.87 -1.21
CA ALA A 251 9.67 10.77 -0.48
C ALA A 251 9.14 12.21 -0.45
N GLN A 252 8.60 12.72 -1.57
CA GLN A 252 8.02 14.07 -1.63
C GLN A 252 6.78 14.21 -0.75
N VAL A 253 5.84 13.26 -0.82
CA VAL A 253 4.62 13.30 0.01
C VAL A 253 4.98 13.15 1.49
N HIS A 254 5.94 12.26 1.80
CA HIS A 254 6.44 12.08 3.16
C HIS A 254 7.11 13.33 3.72
N GLU A 255 7.93 14.01 2.93
CA GLU A 255 8.55 15.28 3.34
C GLU A 255 7.48 16.33 3.68
N ARG A 256 6.41 16.43 2.89
CA ARG A 256 5.27 17.31 3.19
C ARG A 256 4.55 16.89 4.47
N TYR A 257 4.32 15.60 4.67
CA TYR A 257 3.71 15.06 5.88
C TYR A 257 4.52 15.40 7.14
N VAL A 258 5.84 15.25 7.09
CA VAL A 258 6.73 15.64 8.20
C VAL A 258 6.71 17.15 8.42
N LYS A 259 6.71 17.97 7.36
CA LYS A 259 6.61 19.43 7.48
C LYS A 259 5.29 19.88 8.12
N LEU A 260 4.16 19.24 7.78
CA LEU A 260 2.85 19.51 8.40
C LEU A 260 2.92 19.30 9.91
N TRP A 261 3.46 18.17 10.36
CA TRP A 261 3.61 17.89 11.80
C TRP A 261 4.66 18.77 12.46
N ALA A 262 5.75 19.11 11.78
CA ALA A 262 6.76 20.03 12.30
C ALA A 262 6.17 21.40 12.60
N LYS A 263 5.32 21.96 11.72
CA LYS A 263 4.60 23.22 11.98
C LYS A 263 3.77 23.14 13.28
N LYS A 264 3.03 22.05 13.46
CA LYS A 264 2.18 21.83 14.65
C LYS A 264 3.01 21.68 15.93
N VAL A 265 4.08 20.89 15.88
CA VAL A 265 4.97 20.64 17.02
C VAL A 265 5.82 21.86 17.36
N LEU A 266 6.15 22.74 16.42
CA LEU A 266 6.85 23.99 16.70
C LEU A 266 5.98 24.99 17.48
N VAL A 267 4.67 24.98 17.24
CA VAL A 267 3.71 25.87 17.91
C VAL A 267 3.19 25.26 19.22
N SER A 268 2.88 23.98 19.18
CA SER A 268 2.29 23.20 20.27
C SER A 268 3.00 21.84 20.44
N PRO A 269 4.26 21.83 20.93
CA PRO A 269 5.00 20.60 21.23
C PRO A 269 4.27 19.61 22.13
N GLU A 270 3.42 20.09 23.04
CA GLU A 270 2.60 19.26 23.94
C GLU A 270 1.70 18.26 23.22
N LEU A 271 1.39 18.47 21.93
CA LEU A 271 0.66 17.50 21.11
C LEU A 271 1.35 16.13 21.04
N ALA A 272 2.69 16.08 21.17
CA ALA A 272 3.46 14.84 21.19
C ALA A 272 3.20 13.97 22.44
N ALA A 273 2.49 14.50 23.44
CA ALA A 273 2.07 13.74 24.61
C ALA A 273 0.97 12.72 24.30
N VAL A 274 0.15 12.97 23.27
CA VAL A 274 -0.97 12.12 22.89
C VAL A 274 -0.55 11.19 21.75
N PRO A 275 -0.54 9.86 21.96
CA PRO A 275 -0.24 8.92 20.88
C PRO A 275 -1.29 9.02 19.75
N LEU A 276 -0.84 9.00 18.50
CA LEU A 276 -1.74 9.13 17.32
C LEU A 276 -2.90 8.12 17.35
N LYS A 277 -2.63 6.87 17.73
CA LYS A 277 -3.64 5.80 17.86
C LYS A 277 -4.73 6.05 18.89
N GLU A 278 -4.52 6.96 19.85
CA GLU A 278 -5.47 7.20 20.95
C GLU A 278 -6.32 8.44 20.73
N VAL A 279 -5.98 9.30 19.76
CA VAL A 279 -6.67 10.57 19.48
C VAL A 279 -8.17 10.36 19.25
N ASP A 280 -8.54 9.45 18.35
CA ASP A 280 -9.95 9.15 18.04
C ASP A 280 -10.72 8.60 19.25
N GLY A 281 -10.02 7.96 20.19
CA GLY A 281 -10.61 7.44 21.42
C GLY A 281 -11.00 8.55 22.41
N GLN A 282 -10.34 9.71 22.33
CA GLN A 282 -10.64 10.85 23.20
C GLN A 282 -11.85 11.66 22.74
N LEU A 283 -12.15 11.63 21.43
CA LEU A 283 -13.19 12.46 20.82
C LEU A 283 -14.60 12.04 21.24
N ALA A 284 -15.50 13.02 21.29
CA ALA A 284 -16.94 12.86 21.51
C ALA A 284 -17.71 13.84 20.61
N SER A 285 -19.04 13.71 20.50
CA SER A 285 -19.83 14.62 19.66
C SER A 285 -19.86 16.07 20.19
N LYS A 286 -19.73 16.26 21.50
CA LYS A 286 -19.71 17.57 22.17
C LYS A 286 -18.36 17.77 22.85
N PHE A 287 -17.92 19.03 22.92
CA PHE A 287 -16.59 19.38 23.44
C PHE A 287 -16.48 19.07 24.95
N GLU A 288 -17.51 19.37 25.73
CA GLU A 288 -17.53 19.08 27.18
C GLU A 288 -17.50 17.59 27.51
N LEU A 289 -17.74 16.72 26.52
CA LEU A 289 -17.73 15.28 26.68
C LEU A 289 -16.41 14.63 26.23
N ILE A 290 -15.43 15.39 25.74
CA ILE A 290 -14.11 14.85 25.37
C ILE A 290 -13.49 14.17 26.61
N ALA A 291 -12.83 13.03 26.41
CA ALA A 291 -12.23 12.31 27.53
C ALA A 291 -11.18 13.16 28.25
N PRO A 292 -11.18 13.20 29.60
CA PRO A 292 -10.28 14.05 30.37
C PRO A 292 -8.86 13.47 30.47
N ALA A 293 -8.61 12.25 29.97
CA ALA A 293 -7.38 11.49 30.20
C ALA A 293 -6.09 12.25 29.87
N TYR A 294 -6.14 13.15 28.88
CA TYR A 294 -5.01 13.98 28.47
C TYR A 294 -5.21 15.48 28.73
N ALA A 295 -6.43 15.92 29.08
CA ALA A 295 -6.79 17.34 29.08
C ALA A 295 -5.96 18.15 30.08
N ASP A 296 -5.92 17.71 31.34
CA ASP A 296 -5.22 18.42 32.40
C ASP A 296 -3.69 18.43 32.18
N LEU A 297 -3.12 17.30 31.74
CA LEU A 297 -1.69 17.19 31.46
C LEU A 297 -1.28 18.09 30.28
N LEU A 298 -2.07 18.12 29.21
CA LEU A 298 -1.84 19.01 28.08
C LEU A 298 -1.92 20.48 28.52
N GLN A 299 -2.96 20.86 29.26
CA GLN A 299 -3.13 22.22 29.75
C GLN A 299 -1.96 22.66 30.65
N ALA A 300 -1.47 21.77 31.52
CA ALA A 300 -0.30 22.03 32.35
C ALA A 300 0.97 22.19 31.50
N ALA A 301 1.20 21.32 30.51
CA ALA A 301 2.36 21.40 29.62
C ALA A 301 2.35 22.66 28.72
N THR A 302 1.17 23.15 28.31
CA THR A 302 1.02 24.40 27.54
C THR A 302 1.63 25.59 28.27
N SER A 303 1.59 25.59 29.61
CA SER A 303 2.18 26.64 30.47
C SER A 303 3.72 26.68 30.44
N GLY A 304 4.37 25.71 29.81
CA GLY A 304 5.80 25.65 29.56
C GLY A 304 6.60 24.91 30.63
N SER A 305 7.93 24.88 30.46
CA SER A 305 8.87 24.08 31.26
C SER A 305 9.11 24.57 32.70
N LYS A 306 8.53 25.71 33.08
CA LYS A 306 8.59 26.28 34.43
C LYS A 306 7.22 26.21 35.06
N THR A 307 7.13 25.78 36.32
CA THR A 307 5.88 25.83 37.10
C THR A 307 5.44 27.27 37.36
N LEU A 308 4.19 27.50 37.74
CA LEU A 308 3.66 28.81 38.13
C LEU A 308 4.52 29.44 39.23
N ALA A 309 4.86 28.70 40.29
CA ALA A 309 5.71 29.19 41.37
C ALA A 309 7.11 29.62 40.86
N GLU A 310 7.68 28.88 39.91
CA GLU A 310 8.95 29.24 39.28
C GLU A 310 8.82 30.49 38.41
N ARG A 311 7.75 30.61 37.62
CA ARG A 311 7.48 31.83 36.83
C ARG A 311 7.26 33.03 37.76
N MET A 312 6.48 32.84 38.83
CA MET A 312 6.25 33.84 39.87
C MET A 312 7.54 34.28 40.50
N SER A 313 8.47 33.39 40.85
CA SER A 313 9.77 33.78 41.42
C SER A 313 10.60 34.72 40.52
N HIS A 314 10.31 34.77 39.22
CA HIS A 314 10.91 35.70 38.27
C HIS A 314 10.06 36.96 37.99
N HIS A 315 8.92 37.12 38.65
CA HIS A 315 8.05 38.29 38.51
C HIS A 315 8.81 39.56 38.95
N PRO A 316 8.77 40.67 38.17
CA PRO A 316 9.50 41.91 38.48
C PRO A 316 9.25 42.49 39.88
N ALA A 317 8.01 42.41 40.40
CA ALA A 317 7.67 42.76 41.78
C ALA A 317 8.57 42.11 42.85
N LEU A 318 9.07 40.89 42.63
CA LEU A 318 9.92 40.18 43.61
C LEU A 318 11.40 40.48 43.47
N ASP A 319 11.79 41.07 42.34
CA ASP A 319 13.11 41.67 42.21
C ASP A 319 13.18 43.04 42.91
N SER A 320 12.06 43.53 43.47
CA SER A 320 12.03 44.72 44.32
C SER A 320 12.79 44.50 45.63
N PHE A 321 13.32 45.60 46.18
CA PHE A 321 14.15 45.57 47.39
C PHE A 321 13.46 44.90 48.59
N LEU A 322 12.14 45.10 48.75
CA LEU A 322 11.37 44.61 49.88
C LEU A 322 11.11 43.10 49.82
N LEU A 323 10.98 42.53 48.62
CA LEU A 323 10.55 41.14 48.41
C LEU A 323 11.68 40.22 47.93
N LYS A 324 12.91 40.75 47.84
CA LYS A 324 14.07 40.01 47.31
C LYS A 324 14.41 38.73 48.09
N ARG A 325 14.10 38.69 49.38
CA ARG A 325 14.29 37.50 50.24
C ARG A 325 13.11 36.52 50.17
N ASP A 326 11.92 37.00 49.84
CA ASP A 326 10.70 36.19 49.72
C ASP A 326 10.64 35.43 48.39
N LYS A 327 11.48 35.81 47.42
CA LYS A 327 11.69 35.08 46.15
C LYS A 327 12.02 33.60 46.34
N GLU A 328 12.75 33.25 47.40
CA GLU A 328 13.06 31.86 47.76
C GLU A 328 11.89 31.18 48.52
N ALA A 329 11.02 31.96 49.18
CA ALA A 329 9.88 31.48 49.95
C ALA A 329 8.65 31.15 49.08
N ILE A 330 8.49 31.78 47.91
CA ILE A 330 7.33 31.57 47.01
C ILE A 330 7.13 30.12 46.58
N LYS A 331 8.22 29.35 46.43
CA LYS A 331 8.11 27.92 46.13
C LYS A 331 7.46 27.12 47.27
N GLY A 332 7.55 27.62 48.50
CA GLY A 332 6.85 27.08 49.67
C GLY A 332 5.43 27.63 49.84
N ASP A 333 5.19 28.89 49.47
CA ASP A 333 3.86 29.53 49.59
C ASP A 333 2.88 29.03 48.52
N PHE A 334 3.39 28.69 47.34
CA PHE A 334 2.63 28.10 46.22
C PHE A 334 3.31 26.80 45.77
N PRO A 335 3.22 25.71 46.53
CA PRO A 335 3.84 24.45 46.14
C PRO A 335 3.20 23.93 44.84
N PRO A 336 4.01 23.55 43.82
CA PRO A 336 3.46 23.03 42.58
C PRO A 336 2.74 21.70 42.85
N SER A 337 1.57 21.53 42.22
CA SER A 337 0.87 20.24 42.27
C SER A 337 1.65 19.17 41.49
N GLU A 338 1.39 17.89 41.77
CA GLU A 338 2.02 16.79 41.02
C GLU A 338 1.75 16.88 39.52
N LEU A 339 0.53 17.27 39.14
CA LEU A 339 0.12 17.43 37.74
C LEU A 339 0.83 18.59 37.07
N GLU A 340 0.98 19.72 37.77
CA GLU A 340 1.74 20.87 37.27
C GLU A 340 3.22 20.55 37.09
N ALA A 341 3.82 19.85 38.07
CA ALA A 341 5.20 19.39 37.98
C ALA A 341 5.39 18.42 36.81
N ALA A 342 4.45 17.49 36.60
CA ALA A 342 4.45 16.58 35.46
C ALA A 342 4.33 17.33 34.12
N GLY A 343 3.43 18.32 34.02
CA GLY A 343 3.28 19.16 32.84
C GLY A 343 4.54 19.97 32.52
N ALA A 344 5.18 20.58 33.52
CA ALA A 344 6.44 21.30 33.34
C ALA A 344 7.59 20.38 32.92
N ALA A 345 7.69 19.19 33.51
CA ALA A 345 8.69 18.18 33.11
C ALA A 345 8.49 17.72 31.67
N LEU A 346 7.23 17.47 31.27
CA LEU A 346 6.87 17.10 29.91
C LEU A 346 7.20 18.22 28.91
N ALA A 347 6.83 19.47 29.23
CA ALA A 347 7.15 20.61 28.39
C ALA A 347 8.66 20.82 28.23
N LYS A 348 9.46 20.50 29.26
CA LYS A 348 10.92 20.53 29.20
C LYS A 348 11.49 19.42 28.31
N GLU A 349 10.92 18.23 28.36
CA GLU A 349 11.30 17.10 27.49
C GLU A 349 11.02 17.43 26.01
N LEU A 350 9.89 18.10 25.75
CA LEU A 350 9.40 18.44 24.41
C LEU A 350 9.88 19.81 23.90
N ASP A 351 10.79 20.48 24.60
CA ASP A 351 11.35 21.78 24.20
C ASP A 351 12.21 21.67 22.94
N ASP A 352 12.82 20.48 22.69
CA ASP A 352 13.43 20.14 21.40
C ASP A 352 12.36 19.59 20.43
N PRO A 353 12.04 20.31 19.34
CA PRO A 353 11.05 19.88 18.36
C PRO A 353 11.38 18.55 17.70
N SER A 354 12.66 18.16 17.64
CA SER A 354 13.10 16.89 17.06
C SER A 354 12.64 15.71 17.92
N VAL A 355 12.78 15.84 19.25
CA VAL A 355 12.32 14.84 20.23
C VAL A 355 10.80 14.75 20.21
N ALA A 356 10.11 15.89 20.15
CA ALA A 356 8.65 15.91 20.06
C ALA A 356 8.14 15.27 18.76
N LEU A 357 8.81 15.51 17.62
CA LEU A 357 8.49 14.83 16.35
C LEU A 357 8.76 13.33 16.40
N GLU A 358 9.89 12.91 16.97
CA GLU A 358 10.22 11.49 17.12
C GLU A 358 9.21 10.76 18.02
N ARG A 359 8.82 11.38 19.14
CA ARG A 359 7.81 10.84 20.05
C ARG A 359 6.43 10.73 19.40
N LEU A 360 6.04 11.72 18.59
CA LEU A 360 4.75 11.76 17.93
C LEU A 360 4.65 10.80 16.72
N LEU A 361 5.65 10.84 15.83
CA LEU A 361 5.63 10.11 14.56
C LEU A 361 6.26 8.72 14.65
N GLY A 362 7.22 8.51 15.56
CA GLY A 362 7.88 7.22 15.78
C GLY A 362 8.30 6.53 14.48
N PRO A 363 7.72 5.36 14.13
CA PRO A 363 8.06 4.62 12.92
C PRO A 363 7.69 5.32 11.60
N GLU A 364 6.88 6.37 11.64
CA GLU A 364 6.59 7.19 10.46
C GLU A 364 7.71 8.18 10.15
N LEU A 365 8.59 8.54 11.10
CA LEU A 365 9.61 9.58 10.88
C LEU A 365 10.67 9.23 9.79
N PRO A 366 11.27 8.01 9.76
CA PRO A 366 12.34 7.71 8.83
C PRO A 366 11.91 7.84 7.35
N SER A 367 12.59 8.73 6.61
CA SER A 367 12.36 8.89 5.17
C SER A 367 13.29 7.98 4.36
N GLY A 368 12.73 7.11 3.52
CA GLY A 368 13.49 6.34 2.55
C GLY A 368 12.73 5.09 2.11
N PRO A 369 13.14 4.43 1.02
CA PRO A 369 12.56 3.15 0.65
C PRO A 369 12.78 2.16 1.79
N LEU A 370 11.70 1.93 2.55
CA LEU A 370 11.56 0.96 3.63
C LEU A 370 12.56 1.09 4.81
N ALA A 371 13.36 2.16 4.87
CA ALA A 371 14.41 2.36 5.88
C ALA A 371 15.33 1.13 6.08
N GLY A 372 15.62 0.40 5.00
CA GLY A 372 16.42 -0.83 5.03
C GLY A 372 15.72 -2.06 5.63
N LYS A 373 14.41 -2.00 5.88
CA LYS A 373 13.58 -3.11 6.34
C LYS A 373 12.67 -3.61 5.20
N PRO A 374 12.08 -4.82 5.30
CA PRO A 374 11.04 -5.24 4.36
C PRO A 374 9.75 -4.43 4.52
N ALA A 375 8.96 -4.28 3.45
CA ALA A 375 7.73 -3.50 3.46
C ALA A 375 6.69 -4.05 4.45
N SER A 376 6.60 -5.37 4.59
CA SER A 376 5.73 -6.03 5.56
C SER A 376 5.98 -5.53 7.00
N VAL A 377 7.25 -5.40 7.39
CA VAL A 377 7.66 -4.95 8.72
C VAL A 377 7.37 -3.47 8.93
N VAL A 378 7.66 -2.65 7.92
CA VAL A 378 7.42 -1.19 7.96
C VAL A 378 5.93 -0.89 8.08
N VAL A 379 5.11 -1.51 7.23
CA VAL A 379 3.65 -1.31 7.22
C VAL A 379 3.03 -1.80 8.53
N ALA A 380 3.47 -2.95 9.06
CA ALA A 380 2.99 -3.42 10.36
C ALA A 380 3.33 -2.45 11.49
N ALA A 381 4.55 -1.91 11.53
CA ALA A 381 4.97 -0.95 12.54
C ALA A 381 4.21 0.38 12.46
N ILE A 382 4.06 0.94 11.26
CA ILE A 382 3.27 2.17 11.04
C ILE A 382 1.81 1.93 11.41
N THR A 383 1.21 0.82 10.99
CA THR A 383 -0.19 0.49 11.31
C THR A 383 -0.43 0.39 12.82
N ALA A 384 0.48 -0.25 13.55
CA ALA A 384 0.38 -0.39 15.01
C ALA A 384 0.63 0.91 15.77
N HIS A 385 1.35 1.86 15.16
CA HIS A 385 1.55 3.20 15.70
C HIS A 385 0.35 4.12 15.49
N LYS A 386 -0.28 4.05 14.31
CA LYS A 386 -1.41 4.91 13.91
C LYS A 386 -2.75 4.48 14.48
N TYR A 387 -2.96 3.18 14.70
CA TYR A 387 -4.27 2.64 15.02
C TYR A 387 -4.20 1.65 16.19
N SER A 388 -5.21 1.69 17.06
CA SER A 388 -5.42 0.65 18.07
C SER A 388 -5.93 -0.64 17.42
N ALA A 389 -5.68 -1.78 18.08
CA ALA A 389 -5.89 -3.11 17.50
C ALA A 389 -7.35 -3.44 17.15
N ASP A 390 -8.31 -2.75 17.78
CA ASP A 390 -9.75 -2.88 17.54
C ASP A 390 -10.23 -2.16 16.28
N ARG A 391 -9.41 -1.26 15.69
CA ARG A 391 -9.80 -0.44 14.55
C ARG A 391 -9.91 -1.24 13.25
N TYR A 392 -10.82 -0.81 12.38
CA TYR A 392 -10.93 -1.31 11.01
C TYR A 392 -9.63 -1.12 10.23
N MET A 393 -9.04 0.07 10.27
CA MET A 393 -7.78 0.39 9.58
C MET A 393 -6.59 -0.44 10.09
N TYR A 394 -6.57 -0.79 11.39
CA TYR A 394 -5.55 -1.69 11.92
C TYR A 394 -5.64 -3.08 11.29
N ARG A 395 -6.85 -3.64 11.21
CA ARG A 395 -7.08 -4.97 10.62
C ARG A 395 -6.73 -5.00 9.13
N GLU A 396 -7.11 -3.97 8.37
CA GLU A 396 -6.75 -3.88 6.95
C GLU A 396 -5.25 -3.65 6.73
N GLY A 397 -4.60 -2.79 7.54
CA GLY A 397 -3.15 -2.60 7.48
C GLY A 397 -2.36 -3.87 7.82
N MET A 398 -2.81 -4.66 8.78
CA MET A 398 -2.19 -5.95 9.13
C MET A 398 -2.39 -7.01 8.04
N LYS A 399 -3.54 -7.02 7.35
CA LYS A 399 -3.74 -7.86 6.15
C LYS A 399 -2.81 -7.46 5.01
N LEU A 400 -2.62 -6.16 4.79
CA LEU A 400 -1.69 -5.63 3.79
C LEU A 400 -0.25 -6.03 4.12
N ALA A 401 0.18 -5.90 5.38
CA ALA A 401 1.49 -6.36 5.82
C ALA A 401 1.69 -7.88 5.59
N ALA A 402 0.67 -8.70 5.85
CA ALA A 402 0.71 -10.13 5.58
C ALA A 402 0.82 -10.45 4.08
N ARG A 403 0.14 -9.67 3.23
CA ARG A 403 0.27 -9.79 1.76
C ARG A 403 1.68 -9.44 1.30
N TYR A 404 2.26 -8.33 1.77
CA TYR A 404 3.64 -7.98 1.43
C TYR A 404 4.63 -9.04 1.91
N LYS A 405 4.38 -9.67 3.06
CA LYS A 405 5.22 -10.78 3.53
C LYS A 405 5.17 -11.98 2.56
N ALA A 406 3.99 -12.32 2.03
CA ALA A 406 3.87 -13.39 1.04
C ALA A 406 4.57 -13.03 -0.29
N GLU A 407 4.49 -11.76 -0.71
CA GLU A 407 5.20 -11.25 -1.89
C GLU A 407 6.73 -11.26 -1.68
N GLU A 408 7.20 -10.92 -0.48
CA GLU A 408 8.62 -10.99 -0.07
C GLU A 408 9.13 -12.44 -0.04
N GLU A 409 8.35 -13.39 0.47
CA GLU A 409 8.68 -14.82 0.46
C GLU A 409 8.76 -15.37 -0.98
N ALA A 410 7.82 -14.98 -1.85
CA ALA A 410 7.85 -15.34 -3.27
C ALA A 410 9.07 -14.76 -3.99
N LEU A 411 9.40 -13.49 -3.73
CA LEU A 411 10.58 -12.84 -4.29
C LEU A 411 11.87 -13.49 -3.78
N LYS A 412 11.92 -13.88 -2.50
CA LYS A 412 13.06 -14.59 -1.92
C LYS A 412 13.29 -15.92 -2.63
N GLU A 413 12.25 -16.74 -2.81
CA GLU A 413 12.38 -18.02 -3.50
C GLU A 413 12.78 -17.87 -4.97
N GLU A 414 12.31 -16.83 -5.66
CA GLU A 414 12.75 -16.52 -7.03
C GLU A 414 14.24 -16.14 -7.09
N LEU A 415 14.71 -15.33 -6.15
CA LEU A 415 16.09 -14.81 -6.12
C LEU A 415 17.11 -15.81 -5.57
N LYS A 416 16.68 -16.77 -4.76
CA LYS A 416 17.53 -17.76 -4.10
C LYS A 416 18.42 -18.53 -5.06
N ALA A 417 17.91 -18.85 -6.25
CA ALA A 417 18.65 -19.57 -7.28
C ALA A 417 19.90 -18.83 -7.78
N VAL A 418 19.92 -17.51 -7.67
CA VAL A 418 21.02 -16.64 -8.17
C VAL A 418 21.87 -16.09 -7.03
N TYR A 419 21.23 -15.68 -5.93
CA TYR A 419 21.88 -14.94 -4.84
C TYR A 419 22.10 -15.77 -3.56
N GLY A 420 21.67 -17.04 -3.53
CA GLY A 420 21.81 -17.92 -2.37
C GLY A 420 20.71 -17.73 -1.31
N ASP A 421 20.89 -18.30 -0.11
CA ASP A 421 19.86 -18.30 0.94
C ASP A 421 19.72 -16.94 1.65
N ASP A 422 20.80 -16.15 1.70
CA ASP A 422 20.92 -14.85 2.39
C ASP A 422 20.57 -13.66 1.48
N VAL A 423 19.47 -13.76 0.73
CA VAL A 423 19.00 -12.66 -0.14
C VAL A 423 18.52 -11.48 0.70
N ASP A 424 19.07 -10.29 0.43
CA ASP A 424 18.55 -9.02 0.93
C ASP A 424 17.28 -8.61 0.17
N VAL A 425 16.14 -9.19 0.57
CA VAL A 425 14.83 -8.96 -0.04
C VAL A 425 14.43 -7.48 0.02
N ALA A 426 14.77 -6.77 1.10
CA ALA A 426 14.43 -5.36 1.26
C ALA A 426 15.06 -4.51 0.17
N ARG A 427 16.32 -4.78 -0.19
CA ARG A 427 17.00 -4.10 -1.31
C ARG A 427 16.31 -4.36 -2.64
N PHE A 428 15.95 -5.60 -2.95
CA PHE A 428 15.31 -5.93 -4.23
C PHE A 428 13.85 -5.47 -4.32
N GLN A 429 13.16 -5.33 -3.18
CA GLN A 429 11.83 -4.74 -3.12
C GLN A 429 11.89 -3.21 -3.33
N ALA A 430 12.86 -2.54 -2.71
CA ALA A 430 13.11 -1.10 -2.89
C ALA A 430 13.61 -0.76 -4.30
N GLN A 431 14.45 -1.62 -4.87
CA GLN A 431 15.09 -1.44 -6.17
C GLN A 431 14.96 -2.75 -6.98
N PRO A 432 13.82 -2.97 -7.64
CA PRO A 432 13.61 -4.12 -8.49
C PRO A 432 14.68 -4.22 -9.58
N ARG A 433 15.04 -5.45 -9.94
CA ARG A 433 16.04 -5.72 -10.99
C ARG A 433 15.55 -5.15 -12.33
N THR A 434 16.43 -4.42 -13.02
CA THR A 434 16.17 -3.99 -14.40
C THR A 434 16.09 -5.21 -15.33
N PRO A 435 15.43 -5.10 -16.50
CA PRO A 435 15.42 -6.19 -17.47
C PRO A 435 16.83 -6.68 -17.82
N ALA A 436 17.79 -5.77 -18.03
CA ALA A 436 19.20 -6.09 -18.25
C ALA A 436 19.81 -6.93 -17.12
N GLN A 437 19.53 -6.58 -15.86
CA GLN A 437 20.02 -7.34 -14.71
C GLN A 437 19.34 -8.72 -14.62
N GLN A 438 18.04 -8.81 -14.88
CA GLN A 438 17.32 -10.09 -14.88
C GLN A 438 17.88 -11.05 -15.94
N ILE A 439 18.29 -10.54 -17.11
CA ILE A 439 18.92 -11.36 -18.15
C ILE A 439 20.28 -11.88 -17.69
N VAL A 440 21.13 -11.02 -17.14
CA VAL A 440 22.44 -11.42 -16.61
C VAL A 440 22.28 -12.48 -15.52
N ASP A 441 21.36 -12.27 -14.59
CA ASP A 441 21.04 -13.21 -13.51
C ASP A 441 20.57 -14.56 -14.06
N LYS A 442 19.69 -14.54 -15.07
CA LYS A 442 19.18 -15.77 -15.68
C LYS A 442 20.26 -16.53 -16.42
N LEU A 443 21.15 -15.84 -17.14
CA LEU A 443 22.30 -16.47 -17.79
C LEU A 443 23.23 -17.15 -16.77
N LYS A 444 23.49 -16.50 -15.62
CA LYS A 444 24.27 -17.08 -14.52
C LYS A 444 23.59 -18.33 -13.93
N GLU A 445 22.27 -18.27 -13.69
CA GLU A 445 21.49 -19.42 -13.23
C GLU A 445 21.57 -20.60 -14.22
N LEU A 446 21.37 -20.33 -15.51
CA LEU A 446 21.37 -21.34 -16.56
C LEU A 446 22.75 -21.99 -16.75
N GLU A 447 23.83 -21.20 -16.65
CA GLU A 447 25.20 -21.71 -16.66
C GLU A 447 25.46 -22.66 -15.48
N ALA A 448 25.03 -22.28 -14.26
CA ALA A 448 25.13 -23.14 -13.07
C ALA A 448 24.31 -24.43 -13.20
N ARG A 449 23.13 -24.36 -13.82
CA ARG A 449 22.25 -25.51 -14.08
C ARG A 449 22.65 -26.35 -15.29
N GLY A 450 23.70 -25.96 -16.02
CA GLY A 450 24.18 -26.68 -17.21
C GLY A 450 24.51 -28.15 -16.94
N ALA A 451 25.02 -28.48 -15.75
CA ALA A 451 25.31 -29.86 -15.34
C ALA A 451 24.03 -30.65 -15.02
N GLU A 452 23.03 -30.02 -14.41
CA GLU A 452 21.70 -30.60 -14.14
C GLU A 452 21.02 -31.01 -15.44
N PHE A 453 20.98 -30.11 -16.44
CA PHE A 453 20.39 -30.43 -17.75
C PHE A 453 21.10 -31.59 -18.45
N LYS A 454 22.44 -31.63 -18.40
CA LYS A 454 23.20 -32.76 -18.96
C LYS A 454 22.89 -34.08 -18.24
N ALA A 455 22.71 -34.05 -16.92
CA ALA A 455 22.32 -35.22 -16.15
C ALA A 455 20.88 -35.67 -16.46
N GLU A 456 19.93 -34.75 -16.62
CA GLU A 456 18.54 -35.02 -17.00
C GLU A 456 18.46 -35.72 -18.37
N VAL A 457 19.20 -35.21 -19.37
CA VAL A 457 19.29 -35.80 -20.72
C VAL A 457 19.93 -37.20 -20.68
N ALA A 458 20.95 -37.41 -19.84
CA ALA A 458 21.61 -38.71 -19.68
C ALA A 458 20.75 -39.74 -18.94
N ALA A 459 19.90 -39.30 -18.00
CA ALA A 459 19.02 -40.14 -17.20
C ALA A 459 17.69 -40.48 -17.89
N ALA A 460 17.39 -39.89 -19.06
CA ALA A 460 16.16 -40.13 -19.79
C ALA A 460 15.97 -41.62 -20.16
N SER A 461 14.82 -42.18 -19.79
CA SER A 461 14.52 -43.62 -19.94
C SER A 461 14.10 -44.03 -21.35
N ASN A 462 13.79 -43.07 -22.23
CA ASN A 462 13.45 -43.30 -23.63
C ASN A 462 13.82 -42.08 -24.50
N ASP A 463 13.81 -42.28 -25.82
CA ASP A 463 14.22 -41.26 -26.80
C ASP A 463 13.31 -40.02 -26.79
N TYR A 464 12.03 -40.18 -26.47
CA TYR A 464 11.08 -39.08 -26.33
C TYR A 464 11.44 -38.15 -25.17
N LEU A 465 11.70 -38.70 -23.98
CA LEU A 465 12.09 -37.92 -22.80
C LEU A 465 13.44 -37.23 -23.02
N ARG A 466 14.35 -37.88 -23.74
CA ARG A 466 15.63 -37.27 -24.14
C ARG A 466 15.40 -36.06 -25.06
N TYR A 467 14.53 -36.19 -26.05
CA TYR A 467 14.15 -35.08 -26.93
C TYR A 467 13.49 -33.94 -26.14
N ALA A 468 12.50 -34.25 -25.31
CA ALA A 468 11.77 -33.25 -24.50
C ALA A 468 12.70 -32.48 -23.55
N ALA A 469 13.61 -33.17 -22.84
CA ALA A 469 14.59 -32.52 -21.97
C ALA A 469 15.56 -31.61 -22.75
N THR A 470 16.05 -32.08 -23.91
CA THR A 470 16.94 -31.29 -24.78
C THR A 470 16.24 -30.05 -25.31
N LYS A 471 14.99 -30.17 -25.78
CA LYS A 471 14.21 -29.06 -26.32
C LYS A 471 13.83 -28.05 -25.25
N LYS A 472 13.48 -28.53 -24.04
CA LYS A 472 13.24 -27.68 -22.86
C LYS A 472 14.48 -26.87 -22.51
N GLN A 473 15.66 -27.49 -22.50
CA GLN A 473 16.93 -26.78 -22.28
C GLN A 473 17.15 -25.70 -23.35
N GLN A 474 16.95 -26.01 -24.64
CA GLN A 474 17.11 -25.03 -25.73
C GLN A 474 16.20 -23.81 -25.56
N VAL A 475 14.93 -24.01 -25.20
CA VAL A 475 13.98 -22.90 -25.01
C VAL A 475 14.32 -22.08 -23.77
N LEU A 476 14.68 -22.72 -22.65
CA LEU A 476 14.99 -22.04 -21.40
C LEU A 476 16.33 -21.31 -21.42
N THR A 477 17.30 -21.77 -22.22
CA THR A 477 18.65 -21.17 -22.30
C THR A 477 18.71 -19.93 -23.18
N ASP A 478 17.68 -19.67 -23.98
CA ASP A 478 17.57 -18.46 -24.80
C ASP A 478 17.09 -17.27 -23.93
N PRO A 479 17.93 -16.25 -23.68
CA PRO A 479 17.57 -15.12 -22.84
C PRO A 479 16.45 -14.26 -23.43
N THR A 480 16.15 -14.40 -24.73
CA THR A 480 15.01 -13.71 -25.34
C THR A 480 13.67 -14.29 -24.92
N ASN A 481 13.63 -15.51 -24.40
CA ASN A 481 12.39 -16.17 -23.96
C ASN A 481 12.00 -15.81 -22.51
N ILE A 482 12.75 -14.92 -21.85
CA ILE A 482 12.36 -14.37 -20.54
C ILE A 482 11.11 -13.51 -20.74
N ALA A 483 10.04 -13.85 -20.02
CA ALA A 483 8.80 -13.09 -20.03
C ALA A 483 8.93 -11.86 -19.14
N PHE A 484 8.79 -10.68 -19.74
CA PHE A 484 8.68 -9.41 -19.02
C PHE A 484 7.26 -8.88 -19.15
N ASP A 485 6.56 -8.74 -18.03
CA ASP A 485 5.17 -8.25 -18.02
C ASP A 485 5.06 -6.85 -18.63
N GLU A 486 6.05 -5.99 -18.41
CA GLU A 486 6.12 -4.64 -18.98
C GLU A 486 6.26 -4.61 -20.51
N VAL A 487 6.71 -5.73 -21.12
CA VAL A 487 6.78 -5.88 -22.57
C VAL A 487 5.51 -6.55 -23.09
N LEU A 488 5.02 -7.58 -22.41
CA LEU A 488 3.81 -8.31 -22.78
C LEU A 488 2.54 -7.47 -22.64
N TYR A 489 2.43 -6.74 -21.54
CA TYR A 489 1.24 -6.00 -21.11
C TYR A 489 1.63 -4.60 -20.60
N PRO A 490 2.12 -3.70 -21.49
CA PRO A 490 2.59 -2.38 -21.07
C PRO A 490 1.51 -1.57 -20.34
N GLY A 491 0.26 -1.59 -20.81
CA GLY A 491 -0.86 -0.91 -20.15
C GLY A 491 -1.17 -1.45 -18.75
N LEU A 492 -0.93 -2.74 -18.49
CA LEU A 492 -1.11 -3.31 -17.15
C LEU A 492 -0.09 -2.73 -16.16
N VAL A 493 1.17 -2.61 -16.56
CA VAL A 493 2.24 -2.05 -15.71
C VAL A 493 2.04 -0.56 -15.48
N GLU A 494 1.59 0.18 -16.51
CA GLU A 494 1.19 1.58 -16.38
C GLU A 494 0.03 1.74 -15.38
N GLU A 495 -1.02 0.93 -15.49
CA GLU A 495 -2.14 0.99 -14.56
C GLU A 495 -1.77 0.60 -13.12
N LEU A 496 -0.85 -0.37 -12.93
CA LEU A 496 -0.32 -0.69 -11.60
C LEU A 496 0.43 0.51 -10.99
N LEU A 497 1.23 1.21 -11.79
CA LEU A 497 1.91 2.44 -11.37
C LEU A 497 0.89 3.54 -11.03
N ASP A 498 -0.13 3.73 -11.86
CA ASP A 498 -1.15 4.75 -11.67
C ASP A 498 -1.99 4.53 -10.41
N ILE A 499 -2.29 3.27 -10.06
CA ILE A 499 -2.99 2.94 -8.80
C ILE A 499 -2.17 3.40 -7.61
N GLU A 500 -0.89 3.06 -7.56
CA GLU A 500 0.02 3.47 -6.48
C GLU A 500 0.20 4.99 -6.42
N LEU A 501 0.32 5.66 -7.57
CA LEU A 501 0.39 7.12 -7.64
C LEU A 501 -0.91 7.81 -7.22
N ALA A 502 -2.06 7.20 -7.51
CA ALA A 502 -3.37 7.70 -7.07
C ALA A 502 -3.51 7.61 -5.55
N GLU A 503 -3.03 6.54 -4.91
CA GLU A 503 -2.98 6.45 -3.45
C GLU A 503 -2.10 7.55 -2.84
N LEU A 504 -0.92 7.81 -3.41
CA LEU A 504 -0.05 8.90 -2.96
C LEU A 504 -0.66 10.29 -3.18
N LYS A 505 -1.43 10.47 -4.25
CA LYS A 505 -2.16 11.70 -4.51
C LYS A 505 -3.31 11.90 -3.53
N GLU A 506 -3.98 10.84 -3.11
CA GLU A 506 -5.01 10.91 -2.06
C GLU A 506 -4.40 11.32 -0.72
N GLU A 507 -3.25 10.74 -0.34
CA GLU A 507 -2.50 11.14 0.86
C GLU A 507 -2.00 12.58 0.79
N GLU A 508 -1.56 13.04 -0.38
CA GLU A 508 -1.16 14.45 -0.56
C GLU A 508 -2.36 15.40 -0.47
N THR A 509 -3.51 15.04 -1.04
CA THR A 509 -4.74 15.84 -0.91
C THR A 509 -5.15 15.98 0.56
N LYS A 510 -4.99 14.93 1.38
CA LYS A 510 -5.24 15.01 2.83
C LYS A 510 -4.31 16.01 3.53
N ILE A 511 -3.07 16.15 3.06
CA ILE A 511 -2.14 17.18 3.56
C ILE A 511 -2.60 18.56 3.09
N ASP A 512 -2.97 18.73 1.82
CA ASP A 512 -3.49 19.99 1.28
C ASP A 512 -4.72 20.48 2.08
N ASP A 513 -5.68 19.59 2.35
CA ASP A 513 -6.88 19.88 3.14
C ASP A 513 -6.53 20.25 4.60
N ALA A 514 -5.51 19.61 5.18
CA ALA A 514 -5.05 19.91 6.53
C ALA A 514 -4.30 21.25 6.62
N GLU A 515 -3.60 21.65 5.56
CA GLU A 515 -2.86 22.92 5.48
C GLU A 515 -3.79 24.12 5.17
N GLU A 516 -5.01 23.89 4.67
CA GLU A 516 -5.91 24.95 4.20
C GLU A 516 -6.21 26.02 5.27
N GLU A 517 -6.54 25.59 6.49
CA GLU A 517 -6.97 26.48 7.59
C GLU A 517 -5.98 26.48 8.76
N GLU A 518 -4.79 25.90 8.57
CA GLU A 518 -3.82 25.66 9.65
C GLU A 518 -3.28 26.95 10.28
N LEU A 519 -3.05 28.00 9.47
CA LEU A 519 -2.45 29.24 9.95
C LEU A 519 -3.33 29.91 11.00
N TRP A 520 -4.64 29.93 10.77
CA TRP A 520 -5.61 30.49 11.71
C TRP A 520 -5.62 29.70 13.03
N LEU A 521 -5.71 28.37 12.97
CA LEU A 521 -5.71 27.50 14.15
C LEU A 521 -4.41 27.62 14.95
N LEU A 522 -3.26 27.54 14.28
CA LEU A 522 -1.95 27.62 14.93
C LEU A 522 -1.70 29.00 15.55
N THR A 523 -2.14 30.07 14.89
CA THR A 523 -2.00 31.44 15.46
C THR A 523 -2.84 31.60 16.72
N LEU A 524 -4.09 31.11 16.72
CA LEU A 524 -4.94 31.13 17.92
C LEU A 524 -4.31 30.34 19.08
N SER A 525 -3.80 29.13 18.81
CA SER A 525 -3.11 28.32 19.81
C SER A 525 -1.86 29.02 20.35
N ALA A 526 -1.01 29.58 19.48
CA ALA A 526 0.20 30.28 19.88
C ALA A 526 -0.10 31.52 20.74
N GLN A 527 -1.10 32.32 20.33
CA GLN A 527 -1.55 33.50 21.03
C GLN A 527 -2.06 33.16 22.43
N PHE A 528 -3.01 32.21 22.52
CA PHE A 528 -3.59 31.84 23.81
C PHE A 528 -2.55 31.22 24.74
N ARG A 529 -1.66 30.37 24.21
CA ARG A 529 -0.55 29.81 24.97
C ARG A 529 0.35 30.88 25.57
N HIS A 530 0.73 31.89 24.78
CA HIS A 530 1.57 32.98 25.27
C HIS A 530 0.86 33.79 26.35
N ILE A 531 -0.44 34.08 26.17
CA ILE A 531 -1.26 34.74 27.20
C ILE A 531 -1.30 33.89 28.47
N GLN A 532 -1.67 32.61 28.40
CA GLN A 532 -1.77 31.71 29.54
C GLN A 532 -0.46 31.59 30.33
N LYS A 533 0.68 31.59 29.63
CA LYS A 533 2.00 31.47 30.25
C LYS A 533 2.41 32.69 31.07
N HIS A 534 2.03 33.90 30.62
CA HIS A 534 2.59 35.17 31.10
C HIS A 534 1.56 36.08 31.80
N PHE A 535 0.26 35.88 31.57
CA PHE A 535 -0.80 36.69 32.17
C PHE A 535 -0.82 36.53 33.70
N GLY A 536 -0.91 37.65 34.42
CA GLY A 536 -0.78 37.68 35.88
C GLY A 536 0.65 37.50 36.40
N VAL A 537 1.65 37.37 35.53
CA VAL A 537 3.06 37.19 35.88
C VAL A 537 3.94 38.33 35.39
N ASP A 538 4.07 38.47 34.09
CA ASP A 538 5.02 39.40 33.49
C ASP A 538 4.55 39.95 32.15
N LEU A 539 3.34 39.60 31.71
CA LEU A 539 2.79 40.03 30.43
C LEU A 539 2.45 41.53 30.43
N PRO A 540 3.12 42.35 29.60
CA PRO A 540 2.77 43.76 29.48
C PRO A 540 1.43 43.92 28.73
N HIS A 541 0.60 44.87 29.17
CA HIS A 541 -0.66 45.19 28.49
C HIS A 541 -0.48 45.59 27.02
N SER A 542 0.67 46.18 26.65
CA SER A 542 1.00 46.48 25.25
C SER A 542 1.12 45.23 24.38
N VAL A 543 1.59 44.12 24.94
CA VAL A 543 1.69 42.83 24.23
C VAL A 543 0.30 42.21 24.08
N ILE A 544 -0.55 42.32 25.09
CA ILE A 544 -1.97 41.89 25.02
C ILE A 544 -2.70 42.66 23.92
N ALA A 545 -2.58 43.99 23.91
CA ALA A 545 -3.20 44.85 22.89
C ALA A 545 -2.64 44.61 21.48
N HIS A 546 -1.39 44.14 21.36
CA HIS A 546 -0.81 43.76 20.08
C HIS A 546 -1.35 42.40 19.58
N MET A 547 -1.42 41.41 20.46
CA MET A 547 -1.92 40.07 20.13
C MET A 547 -3.42 40.08 19.84
N ASP A 548 -4.19 40.78 20.66
CA ASP A 548 -5.64 40.91 20.53
C ASP A 548 -6.13 42.37 20.62
N PRO A 549 -5.93 43.17 19.57
CA PRO A 549 -6.36 44.57 19.57
C PRO A 549 -7.88 44.71 19.57
N LEU A 550 -8.62 43.71 19.09
CA LEU A 550 -10.08 43.78 19.01
C LEU A 550 -10.74 43.47 20.36
N LEU A 551 -10.17 42.56 21.14
CA LEU A 551 -10.60 42.34 22.52
C LEU A 551 -10.38 43.61 23.35
N VAL A 552 -9.18 44.22 23.28
CA VAL A 552 -8.89 45.47 24.01
C VAL A 552 -9.84 46.58 23.58
N LYS A 553 -10.10 46.74 22.28
CA LYS A 553 -11.08 47.71 21.78
C LYS A 553 -12.49 47.51 22.37
N LYS A 554 -12.93 46.27 22.58
CA LYS A 554 -14.25 45.96 23.15
C LYS A 554 -14.31 46.24 24.65
N ILE A 555 -13.26 45.88 25.39
CA ILE A 555 -13.14 46.20 26.83
C ILE A 555 -13.07 47.72 27.05
N ASP A 556 -12.27 48.42 26.25
CA ASP A 556 -12.17 49.89 26.30
C ASP A 556 -13.52 50.54 25.96
N TRP A 557 -14.32 49.93 25.07
CA TRP A 557 -15.66 50.41 24.73
C TRP A 557 -16.61 50.32 25.93
N GLU A 558 -16.61 49.21 26.67
CA GLU A 558 -17.42 49.06 27.89
C GLU A 558 -17.06 50.12 28.92
N THR A 559 -15.76 50.31 29.17
CA THR A 559 -15.27 51.35 30.09
C THR A 559 -15.62 52.76 29.61
N THR A 560 -15.51 53.04 28.31
CA THR A 560 -15.85 54.34 27.72
C THR A 560 -17.34 54.68 27.90
N ASN A 561 -18.18 53.65 27.92
CA ASN A 561 -19.62 53.78 27.96
C ASN A 561 -20.22 53.66 29.37
N GLY A 562 -19.39 53.61 30.42
CA GLY A 562 -19.85 53.49 31.82
C GLY A 562 -20.42 52.11 32.14
N LEU A 563 -19.89 51.07 31.49
CA LEU A 563 -20.26 49.67 31.65
C LEU A 563 -19.05 48.83 32.11
N GLU A 564 -18.10 49.43 32.82
CA GLU A 564 -16.89 48.77 33.31
C GLU A 564 -17.14 47.64 34.31
N ASP A 565 -18.33 47.58 34.91
CA ASP A 565 -18.81 46.59 35.88
C ASP A 565 -19.95 45.72 35.31
N TRP A 566 -20.02 45.60 33.98
CA TRP A 566 -21.10 44.88 33.31
C TRP A 566 -21.11 43.38 33.63
N ASP A 567 -19.94 42.76 33.73
CA ASP A 567 -19.82 41.36 34.14
C ASP A 567 -20.35 41.14 35.56
N ILE A 568 -20.01 42.02 36.51
CA ILE A 568 -20.53 42.03 37.89
C ILE A 568 -22.05 42.20 37.88
N THR A 569 -22.57 43.12 37.07
CA THR A 569 -24.03 43.34 36.96
C THR A 569 -24.76 42.09 36.48
N LEU A 570 -24.20 41.36 35.51
CA LEU A 570 -24.76 40.09 35.02
C LEU A 570 -24.71 38.99 36.09
N GLU A 571 -23.62 38.91 36.86
CA GLU A 571 -23.49 37.98 37.98
C GLU A 571 -24.49 38.28 39.10
N ASP A 572 -24.65 39.56 39.48
CA ASP A 572 -25.58 40.00 40.52
C ASP A 572 -27.03 39.67 40.17
N MET A 573 -27.36 39.68 38.88
CA MET A 573 -28.67 39.29 38.35
C MET A 573 -28.84 37.77 38.22
N GLY A 574 -27.80 36.97 38.46
CA GLY A 574 -27.79 35.52 38.22
C GLY A 574 -27.96 35.14 36.75
N ALA A 575 -27.57 36.04 35.82
CA ALA A 575 -27.83 35.91 34.39
C ALA A 575 -26.70 35.14 33.67
N GLU A 576 -26.42 33.90 34.09
CA GLU A 576 -25.30 33.08 33.58
C GLU A 576 -25.29 32.95 32.06
N GLY A 577 -26.45 32.70 31.43
CA GLY A 577 -26.54 32.61 29.97
C GLY A 577 -26.20 33.92 29.25
N ALA A 578 -26.51 35.07 29.86
CA ALA A 578 -26.13 36.37 29.32
C ALA A 578 -24.63 36.67 29.54
N LYS A 579 -24.06 36.20 30.66
CA LYS A 579 -22.62 36.30 30.95
C LYS A 579 -21.79 35.46 29.98
N GLU A 580 -22.22 34.22 29.70
CA GLU A 580 -21.62 33.38 28.66
C GLU A 580 -21.72 34.04 27.29
N GLN A 581 -22.90 34.58 26.93
CA GLN A 581 -23.09 35.29 25.67
C GLN A 581 -22.16 36.51 25.55
N TRP A 582 -22.01 37.30 26.63
CA TRP A 582 -21.10 38.44 26.66
C TRP A 582 -19.65 38.02 26.39
N GLY A 583 -19.16 36.98 27.07
CA GLY A 583 -17.81 36.46 26.84
C GLY A 583 -17.58 35.94 25.42
N VAL A 584 -18.56 35.20 24.88
CA VAL A 584 -18.52 34.71 23.48
C VAL A 584 -18.53 35.87 22.49
N GLU A 585 -19.36 36.90 22.70
CA GLU A 585 -19.42 38.06 21.82
C GLU A 585 -18.18 38.96 21.95
N ALA A 586 -17.53 39.01 23.11
CA ALA A 586 -16.23 39.67 23.27
C ALA A 586 -15.17 38.99 22.37
N LEU A 587 -15.13 37.65 22.38
CA LEU A 587 -14.14 36.85 21.64
C LEU A 587 -14.59 36.40 20.23
N SER A 588 -15.79 36.76 19.78
CA SER A 588 -16.38 36.30 18.50
C SER A 588 -15.52 36.61 17.27
N HIS A 589 -14.69 37.65 17.36
CA HIS A 589 -13.79 38.08 16.31
C HIS A 589 -12.64 37.08 16.03
N HIS A 590 -12.38 36.12 16.93
CA HIS A 590 -11.42 35.03 16.69
C HIS A 590 -11.83 34.15 15.50
N PHE A 591 -13.13 34.00 15.22
CA PHE A 591 -13.64 33.26 14.07
C PHE A 591 -13.75 34.10 12.79
N LEU A 592 -13.61 35.43 12.90
CA LEU A 592 -13.80 36.36 11.78
C LEU A 592 -12.86 36.07 10.59
N PRO A 593 -11.55 35.77 10.77
CA PRO A 593 -10.67 35.41 9.67
C PRO A 593 -11.17 34.17 8.90
N LEU A 594 -11.56 33.12 9.62
CA LEU A 594 -12.04 31.87 9.05
C LEU A 594 -13.32 32.06 8.23
N ILE A 595 -14.33 32.72 8.80
CA ILE A 595 -15.61 32.90 8.09
C ILE A 595 -15.45 33.81 6.86
N ARG A 596 -14.53 34.79 6.90
CA ARG A 596 -14.22 35.63 5.73
C ARG A 596 -13.55 34.82 4.62
N TYR A 597 -12.59 33.96 4.98
CA TYR A 597 -11.95 33.05 4.04
C TYR A 597 -12.97 32.11 3.39
N ARG A 598 -13.79 31.42 4.20
CA ARG A 598 -14.82 30.50 3.70
C ARG A 598 -15.88 31.20 2.86
N ARG A 599 -16.27 32.43 3.22
CA ARG A 599 -17.17 33.28 2.41
C ARG A 599 -16.59 33.54 1.03
N GLU A 600 -15.31 33.88 0.93
CA GLU A 600 -14.65 34.13 -0.35
C GLU A 600 -14.52 32.85 -1.19
N LYS A 601 -14.14 31.73 -0.56
CA LYS A 601 -14.12 30.41 -1.20
C LYS A 601 -15.50 30.05 -1.77
N ALA A 602 -16.54 30.16 -0.97
CA ALA A 602 -17.91 29.87 -1.38
C ALA A 602 -18.39 30.81 -2.49
N ARG A 603 -18.05 32.11 -2.43
CA ARG A 603 -18.35 33.08 -3.52
C ARG A 603 -17.76 32.64 -4.86
N ARG A 604 -16.56 32.04 -4.86
CA ARG A 604 -15.91 31.55 -6.09
C ARG A 604 -16.50 30.23 -6.60
N GLN A 605 -17.01 29.38 -5.70
CA GLN A 605 -17.48 28.03 -6.04
C GLN A 605 -18.99 27.94 -6.30
N VAL A 606 -19.80 28.46 -5.38
CA VAL A 606 -21.27 28.29 -5.34
C VAL A 606 -22.02 29.63 -5.30
N GLY A 607 -21.30 30.75 -5.12
CA GLY A 607 -21.82 32.12 -5.18
C GLY A 607 -22.45 32.63 -3.87
N ARG A 608 -22.69 31.77 -2.87
CA ARG A 608 -23.29 32.12 -1.56
C ARG A 608 -22.62 31.35 -0.43
N TYR A 609 -22.65 31.90 0.79
CA TYR A 609 -22.12 31.27 2.01
C TYR A 609 -23.27 30.97 2.98
N ASP A 610 -23.52 29.67 3.23
CA ASP A 610 -24.74 29.21 3.92
C ASP A 610 -24.99 29.85 5.30
N PRO A 611 -23.98 30.07 6.17
CA PRO A 611 -24.21 30.69 7.48
C PRO A 611 -24.73 32.14 7.43
N GLU A 612 -24.67 32.83 6.29
CA GLU A 612 -25.22 34.18 6.11
C GLU A 612 -26.69 34.17 5.67
N LEU A 613 -27.23 33.00 5.35
CA LEU A 613 -28.60 32.84 4.92
C LEU A 613 -29.52 32.71 6.13
N VAL A 614 -30.52 33.57 6.21
CA VAL A 614 -31.62 33.39 7.17
C VAL A 614 -32.43 32.17 6.74
N ALA A 615 -32.67 31.24 7.67
CA ALA A 615 -33.46 30.04 7.42
C ALA A 615 -34.81 30.40 6.75
N GLY A 616 -35.10 29.80 5.59
CA GLY A 616 -36.29 30.08 4.79
C GLY A 616 -36.10 30.99 3.57
N ARG A 617 -34.90 31.54 3.33
CA ARG A 617 -34.54 32.22 2.06
C ARG A 617 -33.70 31.32 1.15
N ASN A 618 -34.17 30.11 0.88
CA ASN A 618 -33.67 29.26 -0.21
C ASN A 618 -34.78 29.08 -1.25
N ALA A 619 -34.88 30.04 -2.15
CA ALA A 619 -35.37 29.89 -3.52
C ALA A 619 -34.36 30.58 -4.44
#